data_AF-A0A2N6EAQ6-F1
#
_entry.id   AF-A0A2N6EAQ6-F1
#
_cell.length_a   1.000
_cell.length_b   1.000
_cell.length_c   1.000
_cell.angle_alpha   90.00
_cell.angle_beta   90.00
_cell.angle_gamma   90.00
#
_symmetry.space_group_name_H-M   'P 1'
#
loop_
_entity.id
_entity.type
_entity.pdbx_description
1 polymer ?
#
loop_
_entity_poly.entity_id
_entity_poly.type
_entity_poly.pdbx_seq_one_letter_code
_entity_poly.pdbx_strand_id
1 'polypeptide(L)'
;MKDHHPSDQASVPEGILESWEAKGVSRRDFLKFCSAMTATLALPATFVPRIAQALEDTRIPVIWLEFQACTGDTEALLRGNQPTAAELILDHLSVEYIETVMAAAGHQAEEAKNRAVEKYKGQYLVLVDGSVPTGEGGAYCTIAGESALEVARKVCGNAAATIAVGSCASFGGVPAAAPNPTGAVSIAEAVPGATVLNMPGCPVNAQNLTAVIVHFLTFGRLPATDRLGRPLFAYGKRIHDNCERRIHFDAGQYAEGFGDEGHRKGYCLYKLGCKGPETFHNCPSVRYNEGQSWPVMAGHGCIGCSEPGFWDTMSPFYRRLPNVPGFGVEATADKIGLGLAAATALAFGAHGVASAFRKGDKVEADKVIKED
;
A
#
# COMPACT_ATOMS: atom_id res chain seq x y z
N MET A 1 41.07 0.43 -31.76
CA MET A 1 39.64 0.81 -31.78
C MET A 1 39.26 1.17 -30.37
N LYS A 2 39.05 2.46 -30.10
CA LYS A 2 38.49 2.95 -28.83
C LYS A 2 37.02 3.14 -29.11
N ASP A 3 36.19 2.31 -28.48
CA ASP A 3 34.74 2.43 -28.57
C ASP A 3 34.31 3.70 -27.84
N HIS A 4 33.75 4.65 -28.61
CA HIS A 4 33.00 5.76 -28.08
C HIS A 4 31.68 5.22 -27.52
N HIS A 5 31.55 5.19 -26.19
CA HIS A 5 30.23 5.28 -25.55
C HIS A 5 29.78 6.74 -25.58
N PRO A 6 28.70 7.10 -26.29
CA PRO A 6 28.10 8.40 -26.10
C PRO A 6 27.39 8.40 -24.74
N SER A 7 27.96 9.12 -23.78
CA SER A 7 27.33 9.48 -22.53
C SER A 7 26.36 10.64 -22.75
N ASP A 8 25.30 10.44 -23.53
CA ASP A 8 24.15 11.36 -23.51
C ASP A 8 23.21 10.87 -22.41
N GLN A 9 23.44 11.36 -21.20
CA GLN A 9 22.39 11.41 -20.20
C GLN A 9 21.34 12.38 -20.74
N ALA A 10 20.23 11.87 -21.27
CA ALA A 10 19.11 12.72 -21.67
C ALA A 10 18.73 13.60 -20.46
N SER A 11 18.97 14.90 -20.57
CA SER A 11 18.50 15.89 -19.61
C SER A 11 17.08 16.30 -20.00
N VAL A 12 16.27 16.74 -19.04
CA VAL A 12 14.97 17.35 -19.36
C VAL A 12 15.20 18.58 -20.24
N PRO A 13 14.55 18.72 -21.41
CA PRO A 13 14.76 19.86 -22.29
C PRO A 13 14.41 21.18 -21.58
N GLU A 14 15.21 22.21 -21.85
CA GLU A 14 15.12 23.51 -21.17
C GLU A 14 13.74 24.16 -21.30
N GLY A 15 13.12 24.07 -22.50
CA GLY A 15 11.80 24.65 -22.74
C GLY A 15 10.69 24.03 -21.87
N ILE A 16 10.80 22.75 -21.50
CA ILE A 16 9.88 22.11 -20.56
C ILE A 16 10.00 22.80 -19.21
N LEU A 17 11.25 22.96 -18.74
CA LEU A 17 11.52 23.54 -17.44
C LEU A 17 11.04 25.00 -17.34
N GLU A 18 11.22 25.79 -18.41
CA GLU A 18 10.73 27.17 -18.51
C GLU A 18 9.17 27.23 -18.51
N SER A 19 8.51 26.33 -19.23
CA SER A 19 7.04 26.20 -19.29
C SER A 19 6.43 25.94 -17.90
N TRP A 20 7.10 25.12 -17.10
CA TRP A 20 6.71 24.82 -15.73
C TRP A 20 6.97 25.96 -14.75
N GLU A 21 8.09 26.67 -14.88
CA GLU A 21 8.35 27.90 -14.10
C GLU A 21 7.29 28.96 -14.35
N ALA A 22 6.84 29.13 -15.60
CA ALA A 22 5.77 30.05 -15.96
C ALA A 22 4.41 29.69 -15.33
N LYS A 23 4.19 28.40 -15.00
CA LYS A 23 3.01 27.90 -14.29
C LYS A 23 3.14 27.99 -12.76
N GLY A 24 4.26 28.50 -12.25
CA GLY A 24 4.51 28.68 -10.81
C GLY A 24 5.16 27.49 -10.12
N VAL A 25 5.56 26.44 -10.86
CA VAL A 25 6.28 25.28 -10.32
C VAL A 25 7.78 25.45 -10.58
N SER A 26 8.59 25.44 -9.51
CA SER A 26 10.04 25.58 -9.68
C SER A 26 10.63 24.39 -10.45
N ARG A 27 11.68 24.62 -11.25
CA ARG A 27 12.43 23.55 -11.97
C ARG A 27 12.84 22.43 -11.04
N ARG A 28 13.28 22.78 -9.84
CA ARG A 28 13.71 21.83 -8.81
C ARG A 28 12.56 20.93 -8.39
N ASP A 29 11.38 21.50 -8.15
CA ASP A 29 10.23 20.73 -7.66
C ASP A 29 9.64 19.87 -8.77
N PHE A 30 9.63 20.35 -10.02
CA PHE A 30 9.26 19.55 -11.18
C PHE A 30 10.21 18.35 -11.41
N LEU A 31 11.53 18.57 -11.33
CA LEU A 31 12.51 17.48 -11.46
C LEU A 31 12.44 16.49 -10.30
N LYS A 32 12.20 16.97 -9.07
CA LYS A 32 11.94 16.09 -7.91
C LYS A 32 10.71 15.24 -8.15
N PHE A 33 9.63 15.83 -8.68
CA PHE A 33 8.42 15.10 -8.99
C PHE A 33 8.66 13.99 -10.03
N CYS A 34 9.29 14.31 -11.16
CA CYS A 34 9.61 13.32 -12.20
C CYS A 34 10.50 12.19 -11.65
N SER A 35 11.45 12.53 -10.77
CA SER A 35 12.32 11.57 -10.09
C SER A 35 11.55 10.69 -9.10
N ALA A 36 10.63 11.27 -8.34
CA ALA A 36 9.77 10.56 -7.40
C ALA A 36 8.86 9.56 -8.13
N MET A 37 8.24 9.97 -9.25
CA MET A 37 7.42 9.07 -10.06
C MET A 37 8.25 7.95 -10.69
N THR A 38 9.45 8.27 -11.18
CA THR A 38 10.40 7.26 -11.67
C THR A 38 10.70 6.22 -10.58
N ALA A 39 10.95 6.66 -9.35
CA ALA A 39 11.23 5.79 -8.22
C ALA A 39 10.01 4.94 -7.80
N THR A 40 8.82 5.56 -7.68
CA THR A 40 7.57 4.86 -7.34
C THR A 40 7.22 3.79 -8.36
N LEU A 41 7.44 4.06 -9.65
CA LEU A 41 7.25 3.11 -10.74
C LEU A 41 8.37 2.06 -10.85
N ALA A 42 9.39 2.12 -9.99
CA ALA A 42 10.58 1.28 -10.03
C ALA A 42 11.29 1.31 -11.41
N LEU A 43 11.31 2.48 -12.06
CA LEU A 43 11.96 2.70 -13.35
C LEU A 43 13.42 3.18 -13.18
N PRO A 44 14.30 2.93 -14.17
CA PRO A 44 15.64 3.53 -14.19
C PRO A 44 15.59 5.06 -14.24
N ALA A 45 16.55 5.75 -13.61
CA ALA A 45 16.63 7.22 -13.60
C ALA A 45 16.67 7.86 -15.00
N THR A 46 17.08 7.10 -16.03
CA THR A 46 17.06 7.54 -17.43
C THR A 46 15.65 7.81 -17.98
N PHE A 47 14.59 7.42 -17.27
CA PHE A 47 13.20 7.70 -17.65
C PHE A 47 12.68 9.07 -17.18
N VAL A 48 13.42 9.79 -16.32
CA VAL A 48 13.03 11.12 -15.82
C VAL A 48 12.66 12.09 -16.95
N PRO A 49 13.44 12.23 -18.04
CA PRO A 49 13.09 13.13 -19.15
C PRO A 49 11.86 12.70 -19.92
N ARG A 50 11.64 11.38 -20.07
CA ARG A 50 10.46 10.85 -20.77
C ARG A 50 9.19 11.12 -19.97
N ILE A 51 9.24 10.98 -18.65
CA ILE A 51 8.14 11.38 -17.76
C ILE A 51 7.89 12.88 -17.87
N ALA A 52 8.95 13.69 -17.83
CA ALA A 52 8.83 15.14 -17.95
C ALA A 52 8.13 15.57 -19.25
N GLN A 53 8.51 14.95 -20.38
CA GLN A 53 7.90 15.21 -21.68
C GLN A 53 6.42 14.78 -21.74
N ALA A 54 6.09 13.61 -21.20
CA ALA A 54 4.72 13.11 -21.20
C ALA A 54 3.73 14.01 -20.43
N LEU A 55 4.23 14.79 -19.47
CA LEU A 55 3.42 15.73 -18.69
C LEU A 55 3.14 17.06 -19.41
N GLU A 56 3.84 17.35 -20.50
CA GLU A 56 3.68 18.59 -21.26
C GLU A 56 2.76 18.42 -22.48
N ASP A 57 2.81 17.26 -23.14
CA ASP A 57 2.24 17.08 -24.47
C ASP A 57 0.73 16.83 -24.52
N THR A 58 0.10 16.27 -23.47
CA THR A 58 -1.32 15.85 -23.56
C THR A 58 -2.03 15.79 -22.22
N ARG A 59 -3.18 16.49 -22.12
CA ARG A 59 -4.14 16.28 -21.03
C ARG A 59 -5.15 15.22 -21.43
N ILE A 60 -5.12 14.07 -20.76
CA ILE A 60 -6.06 12.98 -21.03
C ILE A 60 -7.43 13.35 -20.43
N PRO A 61 -8.54 13.16 -21.18
CA PRO A 61 -9.88 13.31 -20.63
C PRO A 61 -10.14 12.26 -19.54
N VAL A 62 -10.60 12.72 -18.39
CA VAL A 62 -10.86 11.91 -17.21
C VAL A 62 -12.29 12.12 -16.74
N ILE A 63 -12.97 11.03 -16.45
CA ILE A 63 -14.26 11.01 -15.76
C ILE A 63 -14.06 10.31 -14.42
N TRP A 64 -14.32 11.02 -13.32
CA TRP A 64 -14.30 10.45 -11.98
C TRP A 64 -15.72 10.19 -11.49
N LEU A 65 -16.06 8.93 -11.23
CA LEU A 65 -17.37 8.51 -10.76
C LEU A 65 -17.31 8.14 -9.28
N GLU A 66 -18.32 8.56 -8.52
CA GLU A 66 -18.55 8.14 -7.15
C GLU A 66 -19.79 7.24 -7.12
N PHE A 67 -19.68 6.03 -6.57
CA PHE A 67 -20.81 5.12 -6.39
C PHE A 67 -21.10 4.91 -4.89
N GLN A 68 -21.20 3.66 -4.42
CA GLN A 68 -21.33 3.37 -3.00
C GLN A 68 -19.95 3.54 -2.33
N ALA A 69 -19.60 4.81 -2.08
CA ALA A 69 -18.32 5.26 -1.58
C ALA A 69 -18.45 5.96 -0.22
N CYS A 70 -17.31 6.10 0.48
CA CYS A 70 -17.18 7.01 1.62
C CYS A 70 -16.42 8.30 1.25
N THR A 71 -16.06 8.46 -0.03
CA THR A 71 -15.27 9.59 -0.57
C THR A 71 -13.86 9.68 0.02
N GLY A 72 -13.41 8.64 0.72
CA GLY A 72 -12.08 8.57 1.32
C GLY A 72 -10.96 8.48 0.28
N ASP A 73 -11.21 7.89 -0.88
CA ASP A 73 -10.25 7.81 -1.98
C ASP A 73 -10.11 9.16 -2.70
N THR A 74 -11.22 9.89 -2.88
CA THR A 74 -11.18 11.29 -3.34
C THR A 74 -10.45 12.20 -2.35
N GLU A 75 -10.70 12.07 -1.05
CA GLU A 75 -9.93 12.79 -0.03
C GLU A 75 -8.43 12.41 -0.07
N ALA A 76 -8.11 11.14 -0.30
CA ALA A 76 -6.73 10.69 -0.44
C ALA A 76 -6.04 11.33 -1.65
N LEU A 77 -6.72 11.42 -2.80
CA LEU A 77 -6.24 12.16 -3.97
C LEU A 77 -5.94 13.62 -3.60
N LEU A 78 -6.84 14.28 -2.87
CA LEU A 78 -6.66 15.67 -2.42
C LEU A 78 -5.50 15.85 -1.43
N ARG A 79 -4.94 14.77 -0.87
CA ARG A 79 -3.69 14.79 -0.07
C ARG A 79 -2.43 14.51 -0.90
N GLY A 80 -2.54 14.32 -2.21
CA GLY A 80 -1.40 14.27 -3.13
C GLY A 80 -0.62 15.59 -3.08
N ASN A 81 0.70 15.52 -3.07
CA ASN A 81 1.58 16.68 -2.92
C ASN A 81 2.66 16.82 -4.00
N GLN A 82 2.92 15.75 -4.78
CA GLN A 82 3.91 15.71 -5.85
C GLN A 82 3.38 14.82 -6.99
N PRO A 83 2.55 15.36 -7.90
CA PRO A 83 2.05 16.74 -7.90
C PRO A 83 0.89 16.87 -6.91
N THR A 84 0.54 18.10 -6.57
CA THR A 84 -0.68 18.37 -5.81
C THR A 84 -1.91 17.94 -6.62
N ALA A 85 -3.05 17.72 -5.95
CA ALA A 85 -4.30 17.45 -6.66
C ALA A 85 -4.68 18.60 -7.61
N ALA A 86 -4.38 19.86 -7.23
CA ALA A 86 -4.62 21.02 -8.08
C ALA A 86 -3.77 20.97 -9.35
N GLU A 87 -2.47 20.72 -9.24
CA GLU A 87 -1.57 20.56 -10.39
C GLU A 87 -2.00 19.37 -11.27
N LEU A 88 -2.40 18.24 -10.68
CA LEU A 88 -2.92 17.10 -11.43
C LEU A 88 -4.17 17.45 -12.24
N ILE A 89 -5.13 18.13 -11.62
CA ILE A 89 -6.43 18.49 -12.23
C ILE A 89 -6.29 19.61 -13.26
N LEU A 90 -5.45 20.62 -13.00
CA LEU A 90 -5.34 21.80 -13.85
C LEU A 90 -4.37 21.58 -15.01
N ASP A 91 -3.24 20.91 -14.76
CA ASP A 91 -2.11 20.86 -15.69
C ASP A 91 -1.97 19.52 -16.42
N HIS A 92 -2.47 18.41 -15.87
CA HIS A 92 -2.21 17.06 -16.43
C HIS A 92 -3.45 16.31 -16.89
N LEU A 93 -4.57 16.52 -16.22
CA LEU A 93 -5.83 15.87 -16.56
C LEU A 93 -6.79 16.90 -17.14
N SER A 94 -7.57 16.49 -18.14
CA SER A 94 -8.79 17.20 -18.47
C SER A 94 -9.90 16.52 -17.70
N VAL A 95 -10.12 16.93 -16.44
CA VAL A 95 -11.18 16.35 -15.61
C VAL A 95 -12.53 16.89 -16.09
N GLU A 96 -13.21 16.08 -16.89
CA GLU A 96 -14.48 16.46 -17.53
C GLU A 96 -15.67 16.30 -16.58
N TYR A 97 -15.53 15.47 -15.54
CA TYR A 97 -16.57 15.20 -14.56
C TYR A 97 -15.97 14.66 -13.25
N ILE A 98 -16.40 15.24 -12.11
CA ILE A 98 -16.10 14.78 -10.75
C ILE A 98 -17.12 15.40 -9.78
N GLU A 99 -18.00 14.59 -9.19
CA GLU A 99 -19.14 15.12 -8.40
C GLU A 99 -18.70 15.95 -7.18
N THR A 100 -17.57 15.60 -6.55
CA THR A 100 -17.13 16.20 -5.29
C THR A 100 -16.69 17.66 -5.42
N VAL A 101 -16.10 18.05 -6.56
CA VAL A 101 -15.46 19.38 -6.72
C VAL A 101 -15.88 20.14 -7.97
N MET A 102 -16.71 19.55 -8.85
CA MET A 102 -17.16 20.26 -10.05
C MET A 102 -18.13 21.40 -9.72
N ALA A 103 -18.09 22.47 -10.53
CA ALA A 103 -18.96 23.63 -10.33
C ALA A 103 -20.42 23.38 -10.76
N ALA A 104 -20.64 22.52 -11.77
CA ALA A 104 -21.97 22.21 -12.28
C ALA A 104 -22.69 21.18 -11.40
N ALA A 105 -24.02 21.27 -11.32
CA ALA A 105 -24.87 20.34 -10.56
C ALA A 105 -26.10 19.95 -11.39
N GLY A 106 -26.84 18.92 -10.95
CA GLY A 106 -28.10 18.50 -11.58
C GLY A 106 -27.95 18.23 -13.08
N HIS A 107 -28.84 18.80 -13.89
CA HIS A 107 -28.84 18.58 -15.34
C HIS A 107 -27.56 19.06 -16.04
N GLN A 108 -26.93 20.13 -15.56
CA GLN A 108 -25.67 20.63 -16.12
C GLN A 108 -24.52 19.64 -15.89
N ALA A 109 -24.49 18.98 -14.72
CA ALA A 109 -23.50 17.96 -14.42
C ALA A 109 -23.70 16.72 -15.32
N GLU A 110 -24.94 16.29 -15.48
CA GLU A 110 -25.30 15.18 -16.37
C GLU A 110 -24.99 15.48 -17.84
N GLU A 111 -25.26 16.70 -18.30
CA GLU A 111 -24.89 17.13 -19.64
C GLU A 111 -23.37 17.11 -19.86
N ALA A 112 -22.59 17.59 -18.88
CA ALA A 112 -21.13 17.55 -18.93
C ALA A 112 -20.60 16.11 -19.03
N LYS A 113 -21.08 15.21 -18.16
CA LYS A 113 -20.74 13.78 -18.18
C LYS A 113 -21.06 13.14 -19.54
N ASN A 114 -22.29 13.30 -20.02
CA ASN A 114 -22.74 12.68 -21.27
C ASN A 114 -21.98 13.24 -22.48
N ARG A 115 -21.71 14.54 -22.50
CA ARG A 115 -20.90 15.18 -23.55
C ARG A 115 -19.47 14.63 -23.55
N ALA A 116 -18.86 14.44 -22.39
CA ALA A 116 -17.51 13.88 -22.28
C ALA A 116 -17.46 12.43 -22.77
N VAL A 117 -18.43 11.59 -22.36
CA VAL A 117 -18.55 10.20 -22.81
C VAL A 117 -18.64 10.08 -24.33
N GLU A 118 -19.47 10.92 -24.97
CA GLU A 118 -19.65 10.89 -26.43
C GLU A 118 -18.43 11.46 -27.17
N LYS A 119 -17.93 12.63 -26.73
CA LYS A 119 -16.82 13.34 -27.39
C LYS A 119 -15.53 12.51 -27.37
N TYR A 120 -15.25 11.81 -26.27
CA TYR A 120 -13.99 11.11 -26.05
C TYR A 120 -14.13 9.58 -26.06
N LYS A 121 -15.23 9.04 -26.60
CA LYS A 121 -15.51 7.60 -26.63
C LYS A 121 -14.29 6.77 -27.06
N GLY A 122 -13.91 5.81 -26.23
CA GLY A 122 -12.75 4.93 -26.40
C GLY A 122 -11.39 5.55 -26.09
N GLN A 123 -11.34 6.82 -25.65
CA GLN A 123 -10.10 7.58 -25.45
C GLN A 123 -9.93 8.12 -24.02
N TYR A 124 -11.02 8.26 -23.25
CA TYR A 124 -10.96 8.75 -21.86
C TYR A 124 -10.60 7.66 -20.86
N LEU A 125 -9.99 8.08 -19.75
CA LEU A 125 -9.84 7.25 -18.56
C LEU A 125 -11.03 7.47 -17.62
N VAL A 126 -11.46 6.40 -16.95
CA VAL A 126 -12.44 6.48 -15.88
C VAL A 126 -11.76 6.12 -14.57
N LEU A 127 -11.93 6.97 -13.56
CA LEU A 127 -11.57 6.64 -12.19
C LEU A 127 -12.89 6.41 -11.44
N VAL A 128 -13.00 5.30 -10.72
CA VAL A 128 -14.22 4.99 -9.96
C VAL A 128 -13.87 4.81 -8.49
N ASP A 129 -14.47 5.65 -7.64
CA ASP A 129 -14.54 5.47 -6.19
C ASP A 129 -15.88 4.77 -5.85
N GLY A 130 -15.83 3.79 -4.95
CA GLY A 130 -17.02 3.08 -4.48
C GLY A 130 -17.36 1.79 -5.23
N SER A 131 -18.11 0.92 -4.55
CA SER A 131 -18.63 -0.33 -5.11
C SER A 131 -19.93 -0.09 -5.89
N VAL A 132 -20.30 -1.04 -6.75
CA VAL A 132 -21.56 -0.97 -7.51
C VAL A 132 -22.61 -1.88 -6.84
N PRO A 133 -23.69 -1.34 -6.24
CA PRO A 133 -24.74 -2.17 -5.69
C PRO A 133 -25.67 -2.70 -6.78
N THR A 134 -25.97 -4.01 -6.75
CA THR A 134 -26.87 -4.66 -7.72
C THR A 134 -28.21 -5.11 -7.11
N GLY A 135 -28.34 -5.06 -5.78
CA GLY A 135 -29.59 -5.41 -5.08
C GLY A 135 -30.74 -4.47 -5.42
N GLU A 136 -31.98 -4.96 -5.29
CA GLU A 136 -33.21 -4.20 -5.61
C GLU A 136 -33.17 -3.54 -7.01
N GLY A 137 -32.60 -4.24 -8.00
CA GLY A 137 -32.45 -3.71 -9.36
C GLY A 137 -31.47 -2.53 -9.48
N GLY A 138 -30.55 -2.36 -8.52
CA GLY A 138 -29.59 -1.26 -8.49
C GLY A 138 -30.09 -0.01 -7.74
N ALA A 139 -31.26 -0.08 -7.09
CA ALA A 139 -31.88 1.09 -6.45
C ALA A 139 -31.09 1.66 -5.25
N TYR A 140 -30.15 0.91 -4.68
CA TYR A 140 -29.37 1.35 -3.51
C TYR A 140 -28.37 2.48 -3.80
N CYS A 141 -28.03 2.75 -5.07
CA CYS A 141 -27.25 3.91 -5.48
C CYS A 141 -27.75 4.39 -6.84
N THR A 142 -28.38 5.57 -6.85
CA THR A 142 -28.90 6.18 -8.07
C THR A 142 -28.36 7.60 -8.22
N ILE A 143 -27.97 7.94 -9.45
CA ILE A 143 -27.41 9.23 -9.83
C ILE A 143 -28.26 9.75 -10.99
N ALA A 144 -28.92 10.89 -10.79
CA ALA A 144 -29.86 11.47 -11.74
C ALA A 144 -30.98 10.52 -12.22
N GLY A 145 -31.37 9.56 -11.39
CA GLY A 145 -32.43 8.58 -11.70
C GLY A 145 -31.94 7.33 -12.46
N GLU A 146 -30.66 7.24 -12.81
CA GLU A 146 -30.01 6.02 -13.32
C GLU A 146 -29.33 5.27 -12.16
N SER A 147 -29.37 3.94 -12.16
CA SER A 147 -28.62 3.16 -11.19
C SER A 147 -27.11 3.27 -11.42
N ALA A 148 -26.31 3.16 -10.35
CA ALA A 148 -24.85 3.11 -10.46
C ALA A 148 -24.38 2.01 -11.44
N LEU A 149 -25.11 0.90 -11.53
CA LEU A 149 -24.82 -0.18 -12.48
C LEU A 149 -25.00 0.27 -13.95
N GLU A 150 -26.08 1.00 -14.25
CA GLU A 150 -26.31 1.54 -15.60
C GLU A 150 -25.25 2.58 -15.96
N VAL A 151 -24.95 3.51 -15.03
CA VAL A 151 -23.89 4.51 -15.20
C VAL A 151 -22.54 3.83 -15.42
N ALA A 152 -22.18 2.84 -14.60
CA ALA A 152 -20.92 2.10 -14.72
C ALA A 152 -20.80 1.43 -16.10
N ARG A 153 -21.84 0.72 -16.55
CA ARG A 153 -21.83 0.04 -17.85
C ARG A 153 -21.71 1.01 -19.02
N LYS A 154 -22.41 2.14 -18.97
CA LYS A 154 -22.37 3.17 -20.00
C LYS A 154 -21.03 3.89 -20.06
N VAL A 155 -20.46 4.28 -18.92
CA VAL A 155 -19.23 5.09 -18.87
C VAL A 155 -18.00 4.18 -18.96
N CYS A 156 -17.88 3.16 -18.11
CA CYS A 156 -16.69 2.29 -18.12
C CYS A 156 -16.62 1.42 -19.39
N GLY A 157 -17.76 1.00 -19.94
CA GLY A 157 -17.81 0.21 -21.19
C GLY A 157 -17.37 0.98 -22.45
N ASN A 158 -17.30 2.32 -22.37
CA ASN A 158 -16.86 3.20 -23.46
C ASN A 158 -15.50 3.86 -23.18
N ALA A 159 -14.82 3.49 -22.09
CA ALA A 159 -13.54 4.06 -21.70
C ALA A 159 -12.37 3.36 -22.41
N ALA A 160 -11.23 4.05 -22.53
CA ALA A 160 -9.96 3.41 -22.90
C ALA A 160 -9.48 2.43 -21.82
N ALA A 161 -9.62 2.85 -20.56
CA ALA A 161 -9.37 2.04 -19.38
C ALA A 161 -10.11 2.61 -18.16
N THR A 162 -10.42 1.74 -17.21
CA THR A 162 -11.01 2.07 -15.92
C THR A 162 -10.03 1.75 -14.80
N ILE A 163 -9.80 2.70 -13.91
CA ILE A 163 -9.04 2.53 -12.69
C ILE A 163 -10.05 2.42 -11.55
N ALA A 164 -10.13 1.24 -10.94
CA ALA A 164 -10.95 1.00 -9.75
C ALA A 164 -10.18 1.51 -8.52
N VAL A 165 -10.56 2.70 -8.04
CA VAL A 165 -9.86 3.42 -6.98
C VAL A 165 -10.38 2.93 -5.62
N GLY A 166 -9.46 2.43 -4.80
CA GLY A 166 -9.78 1.91 -3.48
C GLY A 166 -10.35 0.50 -3.49
N SER A 167 -10.47 -0.07 -2.28
CA SER A 167 -10.95 -1.46 -2.10
C SER A 167 -12.43 -1.63 -2.39
N CYS A 168 -13.22 -0.56 -2.31
CA CYS A 168 -14.64 -0.58 -2.68
C CYS A 168 -14.82 -0.84 -4.18
N ALA A 169 -14.18 -0.05 -5.05
CA ALA A 169 -14.26 -0.26 -6.48
C ALA A 169 -13.53 -1.54 -6.93
N SER A 170 -12.39 -1.85 -6.30
CA SER A 170 -11.57 -3.00 -6.69
C SER A 170 -12.21 -4.35 -6.33
N PHE A 171 -12.81 -4.47 -5.13
CA PHE A 171 -13.24 -5.76 -4.58
C PHE A 171 -14.59 -5.70 -3.81
N GLY A 172 -15.35 -4.61 -3.92
CA GLY A 172 -16.63 -4.43 -3.22
C GLY A 172 -16.52 -3.75 -1.84
N GLY A 173 -15.35 -3.80 -1.20
CA GLY A 173 -15.05 -3.04 0.03
C GLY A 173 -15.95 -3.35 1.23
N VAL A 174 -16.18 -2.34 2.10
CA VAL A 174 -17.04 -2.51 3.29
C VAL A 174 -18.51 -2.80 2.94
N PRO A 175 -19.11 -2.23 1.88
CA PRO A 175 -20.47 -2.60 1.49
C PRO A 175 -20.66 -4.07 1.14
N ALA A 176 -19.62 -4.71 0.58
CA ALA A 176 -19.65 -6.12 0.21
C ALA A 176 -19.31 -7.08 1.36
N ALA A 177 -18.91 -6.57 2.53
CA ALA A 177 -18.68 -7.40 3.70
C ALA A 177 -19.97 -8.08 4.16
N ALA A 178 -19.87 -9.26 4.78
CA ALA A 178 -21.05 -10.02 5.21
C ALA A 178 -21.98 -9.17 6.11
N PRO A 179 -23.30 -9.13 5.85
CA PRO A 179 -24.06 -9.98 4.92
C PRO A 179 -24.27 -9.43 3.50
N ASN A 180 -23.57 -8.36 3.09
CA ASN A 180 -23.71 -7.67 1.80
C ASN A 180 -25.16 -7.26 1.46
N PRO A 181 -25.77 -6.35 2.24
CA PRO A 181 -27.20 -6.03 2.12
C PRO A 181 -27.59 -5.35 0.81
N THR A 182 -26.65 -4.71 0.11
CA THR A 182 -26.91 -3.99 -1.15
C THR A 182 -26.54 -4.78 -2.39
N GLY A 183 -25.99 -6.00 -2.24
CA GLY A 183 -25.39 -6.75 -3.35
C GLY A 183 -24.26 -5.97 -4.01
N ALA A 184 -23.40 -5.31 -3.22
CA ALA A 184 -22.25 -4.58 -3.70
C ALA A 184 -21.24 -5.51 -4.36
N VAL A 185 -20.77 -5.12 -5.55
CA VAL A 185 -19.75 -5.83 -6.33
C VAL A 185 -18.65 -4.88 -6.81
N SER A 186 -17.54 -5.45 -7.27
CA SER A 186 -16.44 -4.69 -7.89
C SER A 186 -16.83 -4.13 -9.27
N ILE A 187 -16.03 -3.19 -9.78
CA ILE A 187 -16.21 -2.65 -11.14
C ILE A 187 -16.03 -3.71 -12.22
N ALA A 188 -15.06 -4.61 -12.05
CA ALA A 188 -14.82 -5.70 -13.00
C ALA A 188 -16.02 -6.66 -13.09
N GLU A 189 -16.73 -6.88 -11.98
CA GLU A 189 -17.95 -7.69 -11.96
C GLU A 189 -19.16 -6.94 -12.54
N ALA A 190 -19.29 -5.65 -12.24
CA ALA A 190 -20.39 -4.81 -12.72
C ALA A 190 -20.36 -4.56 -14.24
N VAL A 191 -19.15 -4.49 -14.82
CA VAL A 191 -18.91 -4.19 -16.24
C VAL A 191 -18.01 -5.27 -16.88
N PRO A 192 -18.53 -6.48 -17.14
CA PRO A 192 -17.75 -7.54 -17.75
C PRO A 192 -17.17 -7.12 -19.11
N GLY A 193 -15.88 -7.38 -19.31
CA GLY A 193 -15.17 -7.09 -20.56
C GLY A 193 -14.52 -5.70 -20.62
N ALA A 194 -14.76 -4.82 -19.64
CA ALA A 194 -14.02 -3.56 -19.53
C ALA A 194 -12.55 -3.81 -19.13
N THR A 195 -11.65 -2.95 -19.61
CA THR A 195 -10.24 -2.95 -19.18
C THR A 195 -10.14 -2.28 -17.81
N VAL A 196 -10.04 -3.08 -16.74
CA VAL A 196 -10.00 -2.59 -15.36
C VAL A 196 -8.63 -2.79 -14.71
N LEU A 197 -8.09 -1.72 -14.11
CA LEU A 197 -6.93 -1.75 -13.23
C LEU A 197 -7.40 -1.58 -11.78
N ASN A 198 -7.06 -2.52 -10.90
CA ASN A 198 -7.44 -2.47 -9.49
C ASN A 198 -6.37 -1.73 -8.68
N MET A 199 -6.78 -0.71 -7.93
CA MET A 199 -5.94 0.08 -7.03
C MET A 199 -6.48 0.01 -5.59
N PRO A 200 -6.45 -1.18 -4.95
CA PRO A 200 -7.04 -1.37 -3.63
C PRO A 200 -6.26 -0.67 -2.53
N GLY A 201 -6.95 -0.40 -1.43
CA GLY A 201 -6.53 0.43 -0.31
C GLY A 201 -7.78 1.09 0.29
N CYS A 202 -7.74 1.41 1.58
CA CYS A 202 -8.87 2.04 2.26
C CYS A 202 -8.37 3.21 3.14
N PRO A 203 -7.94 4.32 2.53
CA PRO A 203 -7.99 4.61 1.08
C PRO A 203 -6.74 4.16 0.31
N VAL A 204 -6.84 4.24 -1.02
CA VAL A 204 -5.73 4.14 -1.98
C VAL A 204 -4.62 5.10 -1.57
N ASN A 205 -3.38 4.73 -1.85
CA ASN A 205 -2.26 5.64 -1.69
C ASN A 205 -2.21 6.64 -2.85
N ALA A 206 -2.30 7.94 -2.55
CA ALA A 206 -2.31 9.00 -3.57
C ALA A 206 -1.09 8.94 -4.50
N GLN A 207 0.11 8.68 -3.98
CA GLN A 207 1.32 8.59 -4.82
C GLN A 207 1.26 7.40 -5.78
N ASN A 208 0.68 6.27 -5.36
CA ASN A 208 0.48 5.12 -6.25
C ASN A 208 -0.55 5.44 -7.36
N LEU A 209 -1.65 6.14 -7.03
CA LEU A 209 -2.66 6.54 -8.01
C LEU A 209 -2.07 7.52 -9.05
N THR A 210 -1.36 8.55 -8.58
CA THR A 210 -0.61 9.46 -9.44
C THR A 210 0.39 8.70 -10.33
N ALA A 211 1.14 7.75 -9.77
CA ALA A 211 2.10 6.97 -10.54
C ALA A 211 1.43 6.16 -11.67
N VAL A 212 0.24 5.59 -11.46
CA VAL A 212 -0.54 4.93 -12.53
C VAL A 212 -0.89 5.91 -13.65
N ILE A 213 -1.38 7.10 -13.30
CA ILE A 213 -1.75 8.13 -14.29
C ILE A 213 -0.52 8.55 -15.09
N VAL A 214 0.58 8.85 -14.41
CA VAL A 214 1.86 9.22 -15.05
C VAL A 214 2.38 8.10 -15.93
N HIS A 215 2.29 6.84 -15.48
CA HIS A 215 2.66 5.70 -16.30
C HIS A 215 1.81 5.64 -17.59
N PHE A 216 0.50 5.82 -17.49
CA PHE A 216 -0.38 5.82 -18.66
C PHE A 216 -0.02 6.96 -19.63
N LEU A 217 0.21 8.18 -19.12
CA LEU A 217 0.67 9.33 -19.93
C LEU A 217 2.01 9.04 -20.63
N THR A 218 2.95 8.41 -19.92
CA THR A 218 4.32 8.17 -20.40
C THR A 218 4.41 7.04 -21.44
N PHE A 219 3.55 6.03 -21.31
CA PHE A 219 3.66 4.79 -22.08
C PHE A 219 2.44 4.48 -22.97
N GLY A 220 1.35 5.24 -22.86
CA GLY A 220 0.11 5.01 -23.60
C GLY A 220 -0.61 3.70 -23.21
N ARG A 221 -0.28 3.12 -22.05
CA ARG A 221 -0.83 1.83 -21.57
C ARG A 221 -0.76 1.72 -20.06
N LEU A 222 -1.62 0.87 -19.49
CA LEU A 222 -1.61 0.53 -18.07
C LEU A 222 -0.32 -0.23 -17.67
N PRO A 223 0.11 -0.13 -16.40
CA PRO A 223 1.25 -0.88 -15.89
C PRO A 223 0.99 -2.39 -15.87
N ALA A 224 2.07 -3.18 -15.77
CA ALA A 224 1.97 -4.63 -15.57
C ALA A 224 1.30 -4.96 -14.23
N THR A 225 0.43 -5.97 -14.22
CA THR A 225 -0.41 -6.33 -13.07
C THR A 225 -0.14 -7.74 -12.55
N ASP A 226 -0.52 -7.97 -11.31
CA ASP A 226 -0.69 -9.33 -10.77
C ASP A 226 -2.01 -9.97 -11.25
N ARG A 227 -2.28 -11.20 -10.79
CA ARG A 227 -3.51 -11.95 -11.12
C ARG A 227 -4.82 -11.29 -10.66
N LEU A 228 -4.74 -10.30 -9.76
CA LEU A 228 -5.89 -9.56 -9.26
C LEU A 228 -6.04 -8.21 -9.98
N GLY A 229 -5.26 -7.96 -11.04
CA GLY A 229 -5.32 -6.70 -11.79
C GLY A 229 -4.64 -5.53 -11.06
N ARG A 230 -3.78 -5.79 -10.07
CA ARG A 230 -3.10 -4.76 -9.27
C ARG A 230 -1.71 -4.45 -9.83
N PRO A 231 -1.27 -3.18 -9.96
CA PRO A 231 0.06 -2.86 -10.46
C PRO A 231 1.19 -3.50 -9.64
N LEU A 232 2.13 -4.17 -10.31
CA LEU A 232 3.23 -4.86 -9.64
C LEU A 232 4.15 -3.92 -8.84
N PHE A 233 4.31 -2.67 -9.29
CA PHE A 233 5.14 -1.70 -8.56
C PHE A 233 4.57 -1.35 -7.18
N ALA A 234 3.24 -1.37 -7.01
CA ALA A 234 2.56 -1.02 -5.76
C ALA A 234 2.16 -2.25 -4.93
N TYR A 235 1.81 -3.36 -5.58
CA TYR A 235 1.21 -4.55 -4.95
C TYR A 235 1.99 -5.84 -5.23
N GLY A 236 3.19 -5.76 -5.82
CA GLY A 236 4.00 -6.96 -6.16
C GLY A 236 4.72 -7.60 -4.97
N LYS A 237 4.74 -6.96 -3.79
CA LYS A 237 5.40 -7.46 -2.57
C LYS A 237 4.46 -7.36 -1.37
N ARG A 238 4.65 -8.26 -0.41
CA ARG A 238 3.95 -8.20 0.87
C ARG A 238 4.50 -7.06 1.72
N ILE A 239 3.64 -6.45 2.53
CA ILE A 239 4.03 -5.44 3.52
C ILE A 239 5.13 -6.00 4.44
N HIS A 240 4.98 -7.24 4.89
CA HIS A 240 5.92 -7.86 5.83
C HIS A 240 7.34 -8.03 5.29
N ASP A 241 7.50 -8.12 3.98
CA ASP A 241 8.82 -8.32 3.35
C ASP A 241 9.64 -7.02 3.29
N ASN A 242 9.01 -5.86 3.49
CA ASN A 242 9.66 -4.55 3.50
C ASN A 242 9.40 -3.75 4.80
N CYS A 243 8.82 -4.39 5.83
CA CYS A 243 8.45 -3.73 7.08
C CYS A 243 9.68 -3.36 7.91
N GLU A 244 9.76 -2.13 8.42
CA GLU A 244 10.88 -1.68 9.27
C GLU A 244 10.99 -2.46 10.59
N ARG A 245 9.90 -3.08 11.05
CA ARG A 245 9.89 -3.93 12.27
C ARG A 245 10.22 -5.40 11.98
N ARG A 246 10.62 -5.75 10.75
CA ARG A 246 10.87 -7.14 10.35
C ARG A 246 11.98 -7.80 11.17
N ILE A 247 13.05 -7.07 11.48
CA ILE A 247 14.14 -7.59 12.31
C ILE A 247 13.65 -8.06 13.70
N HIS A 248 12.69 -7.34 14.29
CA HIS A 248 12.09 -7.75 15.56
C HIS A 248 11.25 -9.02 15.42
N PHE A 249 10.56 -9.20 14.29
CA PHE A 249 9.84 -10.44 14.00
C PHE A 249 10.79 -11.65 13.96
N ASP A 250 11.89 -11.52 13.21
CA ASP A 250 12.90 -12.58 13.06
C ASP A 250 13.72 -12.81 14.36
N ALA A 251 13.80 -11.82 15.24
CA ALA A 251 14.37 -11.98 16.58
C ALA A 251 13.41 -12.69 17.55
N GLY A 252 12.10 -12.71 17.26
CA GLY A 252 11.08 -13.15 18.20
C GLY A 252 10.70 -12.08 19.24
N GLN A 253 11.01 -10.82 18.95
CA GLN A 253 10.71 -9.64 19.76
C GLN A 253 9.35 -9.07 19.35
N TYR A 254 8.33 -9.30 20.18
CA TYR A 254 6.95 -8.92 19.90
C TYR A 254 6.42 -7.96 20.96
N ALA A 255 5.57 -7.02 20.55
CA ALA A 255 4.65 -6.37 21.48
C ALA A 255 3.53 -7.38 21.84
N GLU A 256 3.17 -7.46 23.13
CA GLU A 256 2.12 -8.33 23.64
C GLU A 256 0.86 -7.57 24.08
N GLY A 257 1.00 -6.26 24.33
CA GLY A 257 -0.12 -5.34 24.56
C GLY A 257 0.17 -3.93 24.03
N PHE A 258 -0.88 -3.19 23.69
CA PHE A 258 -0.73 -1.78 23.35
C PHE A 258 -0.19 -1.00 24.55
N GLY A 259 0.94 -0.32 24.36
CA GLY A 259 1.59 0.50 25.38
C GLY A 259 2.52 -0.26 26.32
N ASP A 260 2.74 -1.57 26.12
CA ASP A 260 3.76 -2.32 26.84
C ASP A 260 5.18 -1.90 26.43
N GLU A 261 6.20 -2.48 27.07
CA GLU A 261 7.59 -2.14 26.81
C GLU A 261 8.00 -2.44 25.36
N GLY A 262 7.58 -3.58 24.80
CA GLY A 262 7.86 -3.95 23.41
C GLY A 262 7.24 -2.98 22.42
N HIS A 263 5.99 -2.59 22.64
CA HIS A 263 5.26 -1.62 21.84
C HIS A 263 5.94 -0.26 21.84
N ARG A 264 6.35 0.24 23.02
CA ARG A 264 7.08 1.51 23.16
C ARG A 264 8.47 1.48 22.51
N LYS A 265 9.10 0.30 22.45
CA LYS A 265 10.39 0.09 21.76
C LYS A 265 10.26 -0.19 20.27
N GLY A 266 9.05 -0.23 19.72
CA GLY A 266 8.84 -0.48 18.29
C GLY A 266 8.94 -1.95 17.87
N TYR A 267 8.76 -2.90 18.79
CA TYR A 267 8.79 -4.33 18.48
C TYR A 267 7.66 -4.75 17.52
N CYS A 268 7.79 -5.96 16.98
CA CYS A 268 6.85 -6.47 15.98
C CYS A 268 5.41 -6.59 16.53
N LEU A 269 4.45 -6.14 15.72
CA LEU A 269 3.02 -6.11 16.06
C LEU A 269 2.27 -7.40 15.67
N TYR A 270 2.98 -8.48 15.31
CA TYR A 270 2.36 -9.72 14.87
C TYR A 270 1.44 -10.34 15.92
N LYS A 271 1.87 -10.36 17.19
CA LYS A 271 1.02 -10.85 18.31
C LYS A 271 -0.17 -9.94 18.61
N LEU A 272 -0.15 -8.69 18.16
CA LEU A 272 -1.27 -7.74 18.20
C LEU A 272 -2.15 -7.80 16.94
N GLY A 273 -1.97 -8.81 16.08
CA GLY A 273 -2.87 -9.09 14.97
C GLY A 273 -2.47 -8.50 13.61
N CYS A 274 -1.25 -7.98 13.47
CA CYS A 274 -0.78 -7.44 12.19
C CYS A 274 -0.93 -8.43 11.03
N LYS A 275 -1.63 -8.01 9.97
CA LYS A 275 -1.94 -8.76 8.74
C LYS A 275 -0.95 -8.54 7.61
N GLY A 276 0.09 -7.74 7.85
CA GLY A 276 1.15 -7.47 6.88
C GLY A 276 1.77 -8.72 6.21
N PRO A 277 1.87 -9.88 6.87
CA PRO A 277 2.36 -11.11 6.24
C PRO A 277 1.52 -11.64 5.07
N GLU A 278 0.24 -11.30 5.01
CA GLU A 278 -0.69 -11.72 3.94
C GLU A 278 -1.20 -10.54 3.11
N THR A 279 -0.70 -9.33 3.34
CA THR A 279 -1.14 -8.11 2.66
C THR A 279 -0.08 -7.63 1.67
N PHE A 280 -0.47 -7.41 0.43
CA PHE A 280 0.33 -6.85 -0.64
C PHE A 280 0.06 -5.36 -0.76
N HIS A 281 1.06 -4.54 -0.43
CA HIS A 281 1.07 -3.10 -0.62
C HIS A 281 2.46 -2.55 -0.30
N ASN A 282 2.87 -1.49 -0.98
CA ASN A 282 4.12 -0.77 -0.73
C ASN A 282 4.05 0.26 0.43
N CYS A 283 3.11 0.13 1.38
CA CYS A 283 2.97 1.06 2.52
C CYS A 283 4.29 1.32 3.28
N PRO A 284 5.15 0.32 3.56
CA PRO A 284 6.40 0.58 4.27
C PRO A 284 7.39 1.46 3.49
N SER A 285 7.32 1.41 2.15
CA SER A 285 8.25 2.09 1.25
C SER A 285 7.76 3.49 0.88
N VAL A 286 6.52 3.59 0.41
CA VAL A 286 5.92 4.86 -0.05
C VAL A 286 5.31 5.64 1.12
N ARG A 287 4.72 4.92 2.08
CA ARG A 287 4.02 5.48 3.26
C ARG A 287 2.88 6.42 2.84
N TYR A 288 2.23 7.04 3.81
CA TYR A 288 1.12 7.97 3.61
C TYR A 288 1.54 9.39 3.99
N ASN A 289 0.84 10.36 3.40
CA ASN A 289 1.00 11.80 3.67
C ASN A 289 2.45 12.23 3.53
N GLU A 290 2.97 12.30 2.30
CA GLU A 290 4.33 12.81 2.04
C GLU A 290 5.45 11.95 2.64
N GLY A 291 5.23 10.64 2.74
CA GLY A 291 6.21 9.74 3.33
C GLY A 291 6.26 9.78 4.86
N GLN A 292 5.36 10.50 5.52
CA GLN A 292 5.43 10.79 6.96
C GLN A 292 5.25 9.54 7.82
N SER A 293 4.21 8.76 7.57
CA SER A 293 3.91 7.58 8.39
C SER A 293 3.07 6.55 7.67
N TRP A 294 2.91 5.38 8.27
CA TRP A 294 2.00 4.33 7.85
C TRP A 294 1.57 3.51 9.08
N PRO A 295 0.53 2.66 9.02
CA PRO A 295 -0.07 2.04 10.22
C PRO A 295 0.92 1.44 11.22
N VAL A 296 1.86 0.61 10.75
CA VAL A 296 2.82 -0.08 11.64
C VAL A 296 3.86 0.89 12.20
N MET A 297 4.30 1.89 11.44
CA MET A 297 5.13 2.97 11.96
C MET A 297 4.44 3.68 13.12
N ALA A 298 3.14 3.98 12.98
CA ALA A 298 2.31 4.61 14.00
C ALA A 298 1.97 3.70 15.20
N GLY A 299 2.39 2.44 15.19
CA GLY A 299 2.16 1.49 16.30
C GLY A 299 0.95 0.57 16.14
N HIS A 300 0.19 0.67 15.04
CA HIS A 300 -0.94 -0.21 14.80
C HIS A 300 -0.63 -1.29 13.75
N GLY A 301 -1.06 -2.53 14.00
CA GLY A 301 -0.91 -3.61 13.03
C GLY A 301 -1.62 -3.30 11.72
N CYS A 302 -1.07 -3.73 10.59
CA CYS A 302 -1.78 -3.71 9.32
C CYS A 302 -3.07 -4.53 9.43
N ILE A 303 -4.18 -4.05 8.86
CA ILE A 303 -5.47 -4.76 8.85
C ILE A 303 -5.76 -5.49 7.54
N GLY A 304 -4.88 -5.37 6.54
CA GLY A 304 -5.04 -6.00 5.23
C GLY A 304 -5.97 -5.26 4.29
N CYS A 305 -6.10 -3.94 4.41
CA CYS A 305 -7.13 -3.17 3.70
C CYS A 305 -7.03 -3.21 2.16
N SER A 306 -5.92 -3.67 1.58
CA SER A 306 -5.73 -3.84 0.13
C SER A 306 -5.99 -5.25 -0.39
N GLU A 307 -6.41 -6.19 0.48
CA GLU A 307 -6.74 -7.56 0.09
C GLU A 307 -8.24 -7.75 -0.13
N PRO A 308 -8.65 -8.65 -1.05
CA PRO A 308 -10.05 -8.97 -1.27
C PRO A 308 -10.75 -9.45 0.02
N GLY A 309 -11.92 -8.87 0.31
CA GLY A 309 -12.78 -9.29 1.42
C GLY A 309 -12.14 -9.15 2.82
N PHE A 310 -11.14 -8.29 3.00
CA PHE A 310 -10.37 -8.21 4.26
C PHE A 310 -11.23 -7.99 5.52
N TRP A 311 -12.40 -7.35 5.38
CA TRP A 311 -13.35 -7.20 6.49
C TRP A 311 -13.77 -8.53 7.09
N ASP A 312 -13.93 -9.58 6.28
CA ASP A 312 -14.38 -10.90 6.70
C ASP A 312 -13.20 -11.88 6.82
N THR A 313 -12.19 -11.77 5.94
CA THR A 313 -11.06 -12.72 5.89
C THR A 313 -9.96 -12.40 6.90
N MET A 314 -9.82 -11.13 7.29
CA MET A 314 -8.78 -10.68 8.23
C MET A 314 -9.35 -10.36 9.62
N SER A 315 -10.66 -10.41 9.81
CA SER A 315 -11.31 -10.22 11.11
C SER A 315 -11.33 -11.53 11.92
N PRO A 316 -11.18 -11.49 13.26
CA PRO A 316 -10.90 -10.32 14.10
C PRO A 316 -9.50 -9.75 13.86
N PHE A 317 -9.40 -8.44 13.64
CA PHE A 317 -8.13 -7.78 13.28
C PHE A 317 -7.02 -7.98 14.31
N TYR A 318 -7.34 -8.08 15.60
CA TYR A 318 -6.36 -8.26 16.67
C TYR A 318 -5.94 -9.72 16.89
N ARG A 319 -6.53 -10.68 16.17
CA ARG A 319 -6.08 -12.07 16.20
C ARG A 319 -4.89 -12.25 15.25
N ARG A 320 -3.82 -12.89 15.72
CA ARG A 320 -2.66 -13.20 14.86
C ARG A 320 -3.06 -14.11 13.69
N LEU A 321 -2.40 -13.93 12.55
CA LEU A 321 -2.46 -14.90 11.45
C LEU A 321 -1.85 -16.24 11.92
N PRO A 322 -2.41 -17.39 11.53
CA PRO A 322 -1.78 -18.68 11.80
C PRO A 322 -0.59 -18.91 10.86
N ASN A 323 0.42 -19.67 11.32
CA ASN A 323 1.48 -20.24 10.47
C ASN A 323 2.29 -19.25 9.61
N VAL A 324 2.52 -18.02 10.09
CA VAL A 324 3.44 -17.10 9.40
C VAL A 324 4.89 -17.62 9.50
N PRO A 325 5.58 -17.90 8.37
CA PRO A 325 6.95 -18.42 8.38
C PRO A 325 7.93 -17.40 8.96
N GLY A 326 8.82 -17.85 9.84
CA GLY A 326 9.84 -17.03 10.48
C GLY A 326 10.65 -17.83 11.49
N PHE A 327 11.90 -17.42 11.72
CA PHE A 327 12.73 -17.98 12.78
C PHE A 327 12.66 -17.05 13.98
N GLY A 328 12.56 -17.57 15.21
CA GLY A 328 12.70 -16.77 16.43
C GLY A 328 14.11 -16.95 16.97
N VAL A 329 15.11 -16.37 16.29
CA VAL A 329 16.52 -16.73 16.53
C VAL A 329 16.94 -16.36 17.95
N GLU A 330 16.67 -15.13 18.39
CA GLU A 330 17.02 -14.70 19.75
C GLU A 330 16.16 -15.39 20.80
N ALA A 331 14.84 -15.49 20.58
CA ALA A 331 13.95 -16.21 21.49
C ALA A 331 14.35 -17.70 21.68
N THR A 332 14.97 -18.31 20.67
CA THR A 332 15.51 -19.67 20.76
C THR A 332 16.84 -19.68 21.50
N ALA A 333 17.73 -18.74 21.20
CA ALA A 333 19.02 -18.59 21.89
C ALA A 333 18.85 -18.32 23.39
N ASP A 334 17.92 -17.44 23.79
CA ASP A 334 17.62 -17.13 25.18
C ASP A 334 17.10 -18.35 25.95
N LYS A 335 16.22 -19.14 25.33
CA LYS A 335 15.72 -20.38 25.94
C LYS A 335 16.83 -21.41 26.14
N ILE A 336 17.71 -21.57 25.15
CA ILE A 336 18.86 -22.47 25.25
C ILE A 336 19.83 -21.95 26.32
N GLY A 337 20.14 -20.65 26.32
CA GLY A 337 21.02 -20.01 27.29
C GLY A 337 20.49 -20.14 28.72
N LEU A 338 19.19 -19.88 28.94
CA LEU A 338 18.55 -20.06 30.24
C LEU A 338 18.59 -21.52 30.69
N GLY A 339 18.33 -22.48 29.78
CA GLY A 339 18.42 -23.90 30.06
C GLY A 339 19.83 -24.33 30.47
N LEU A 340 20.86 -23.87 29.75
CA LEU A 340 22.27 -24.14 30.07
C LEU A 340 22.68 -23.51 31.41
N ALA A 341 22.27 -22.26 31.67
CA ALA A 341 22.55 -21.57 32.92
C ALA A 341 21.89 -22.29 34.12
N ALA A 342 20.63 -22.69 33.99
CA ALA A 342 19.92 -23.45 35.02
C ALA A 342 20.56 -24.82 35.29
N ALA A 343 20.93 -25.55 34.23
CA ALA A 343 21.63 -26.84 34.35
C ALA A 343 22.99 -26.69 35.04
N THR A 344 23.73 -25.64 34.69
CA THR A 344 25.03 -25.33 35.30
C THR A 344 24.86 -24.99 36.78
N ALA A 345 23.91 -24.13 37.13
CA ALA A 345 23.61 -23.78 38.51
C ALA A 345 23.21 -25.00 39.35
N LEU A 346 22.38 -25.90 38.80
CA LEU A 346 22.03 -27.16 39.45
C LEU A 346 23.24 -28.08 39.64
N ALA A 347 24.10 -28.21 38.63
CA ALA A 347 25.29 -29.03 38.72
C ALA A 347 26.26 -28.52 39.81
N PHE A 348 26.53 -27.22 39.84
CA PHE A 348 27.38 -26.61 40.88
C PHE A 348 26.73 -26.64 42.26
N GLY A 349 25.41 -26.43 42.34
CA GLY A 349 24.65 -26.56 43.59
C GLY A 349 24.71 -27.99 44.15
N ALA A 350 24.43 -29.00 43.32
CA ALA A 350 24.51 -30.41 43.69
C ALA A 350 25.95 -30.82 44.07
N HIS A 351 26.96 -30.36 43.32
CA HIS A 351 28.36 -30.60 43.64
C HIS A 351 28.75 -29.95 44.99
N GLY A 352 28.30 -28.73 45.26
CA GLY A 352 28.52 -28.04 46.52
C GLY A 352 27.90 -28.78 47.71
N VAL A 353 26.65 -29.26 47.57
CA VAL A 353 25.97 -30.07 48.59
C VAL A 353 26.69 -31.39 48.82
N ALA A 354 27.02 -32.14 47.76
CA ALA A 354 27.76 -33.40 47.87
C ALA A 354 29.14 -33.23 48.53
N SER A 355 29.86 -32.14 48.21
CA SER A 355 31.17 -31.83 48.80
C SER A 355 31.07 -31.47 50.29
N ALA A 356 29.99 -30.81 50.72
CA ALA A 356 29.73 -30.50 52.13
C ALA A 356 29.45 -31.77 52.97
N PHE A 357 28.71 -32.74 52.42
CA PHE A 357 28.48 -34.03 53.07
C PHE A 357 29.72 -34.94 53.05
N ARG A 358 30.60 -34.82 52.03
CA ARG A 358 31.85 -35.59 51.96
C ARG A 358 32.90 -35.16 53.00
N LYS A 359 32.78 -33.97 53.59
CA LYS A 359 33.62 -33.52 54.71
C LYS A 359 33.24 -34.15 56.06
N GLY A 360 32.16 -34.95 56.11
CA GLY A 360 31.67 -35.60 57.34
C GLY A 360 32.31 -36.94 57.70
N ASP A 361 32.98 -37.63 56.76
CA ASP A 361 33.55 -38.97 57.00
C ASP A 361 35.11 -38.95 57.03
N LYS A 362 35.65 -39.30 58.19
CA LYS A 362 37.05 -39.18 58.69
C LYS A 362 38.05 -40.18 58.08
N VAL A 363 39.38 -39.94 58.25
CA VAL A 363 40.46 -40.82 58.82
C VAL A 363 41.76 -39.96 58.88
N GLU A 364 42.33 -39.57 60.03
CA GLU A 364 43.18 -40.29 61.02
C GLU A 364 44.65 -40.52 60.60
N ALA A 365 45.54 -39.95 61.42
CA ALA A 365 46.96 -40.23 61.67
C ALA A 365 47.97 -40.34 60.51
N ASP A 366 48.95 -39.43 60.49
CA ASP A 366 50.32 -39.80 60.10
C ASP A 366 51.34 -39.32 61.13
N LYS A 367 52.14 -40.28 61.59
CA LYS A 367 53.15 -40.18 62.66
C LYS A 367 54.39 -39.46 62.12
N VAL A 368 54.85 -38.43 62.82
CA VAL A 368 56.19 -37.87 62.64
C VAL A 368 57.19 -38.80 63.34
N ILE A 369 58.02 -39.48 62.56
CA ILE A 369 59.22 -40.19 63.02
C ILE A 369 60.34 -39.14 63.14
N LYS A 370 60.95 -39.06 64.34
CA LYS A 370 62.23 -38.37 64.57
C LYS A 370 63.36 -39.37 64.33
N GLU A 371 64.34 -38.98 63.53
CA GLU A 371 65.68 -39.60 63.54
C GLU A 371 66.67 -38.58 64.15
N ASP A 372 67.30 -39.06 65.22
CA ASP A 372 68.50 -38.68 66.00
C ASP A 372 68.85 -37.22 66.31
#